data_AF-A0A5B7C700-F1
#
_entry.id   AF-A0A5B7C700-F1
#
_cell.length_a   1.000
_cell.length_b   1.000
_cell.length_c   1.000
_cell.angle_alpha   90.00
_cell.angle_beta   90.00
_cell.angle_gamma   90.00
#
_symmetry.space_group_name_H-M   'P 1'
#
loop_
_entity.id
_entity.type
_entity.pdbx_description
1 polymer ?
#
loop_
_entity_poly.entity_id
_entity_poly.type
_entity_poly.pdbx_seq_one_letter_code
_entity_poly.pdbx_strand_id
1 'polypeptide(L)'
;KEIHAYAVRNNFDRNIYVATAIIDTYAKLGFLHGAQRVFDQSRDRSVILWTAIISAYAAHGDANASLGLFDRMLNNGSLPDPVTFTAVLAACAHSGAVDE
;
A
#
# COMPACT_ATOMS: atom_id res chain seq x y z
N LYS A 1 11.73 -12.97 4.90
CA LYS A 1 11.68 -12.24 6.20
C LYS A 1 13.05 -11.75 6.66
N GLU A 2 14.15 -12.48 6.38
CA GLU A 2 15.50 -12.08 6.79
C GLU A 2 15.96 -10.74 6.19
N ILE A 3 15.67 -10.49 4.91
CA ILE A 3 16.02 -9.22 4.25
C ILE A 3 15.30 -8.02 4.91
N HIS A 4 14.01 -8.18 5.27
CA HIS A 4 13.28 -7.15 6.00
C HIS A 4 13.87 -6.96 7.41
N ALA A 5 14.16 -8.03 8.13
CA ALA A 5 14.76 -7.94 9.47
C ALA A 5 16.12 -7.23 9.44
N TYR A 6 16.93 -7.49 8.41
CA TYR A 6 18.17 -6.77 8.15
C TYR A 6 17.92 -5.29 7.83
N ALA A 7 16.94 -4.98 6.98
CA ALA A 7 16.60 -3.60 6.63
C ALA A 7 16.18 -2.79 7.86
N VAL A 8 15.30 -3.33 8.71
CA VAL A 8 14.83 -2.69 9.95
C VAL A 8 15.99 -2.48 10.94
N ARG A 9 16.86 -3.48 11.13
CA ARG A 9 18.02 -3.37 12.03
C ARG A 9 19.00 -2.28 11.60
N ASN A 10 19.04 -1.97 10.31
CA ASN A 10 19.90 -0.93 9.73
C ASN A 10 19.16 0.38 9.43
N ASN A 11 17.91 0.54 9.87
CA ASN A 11 17.04 1.69 9.57
C ASN A 11 16.80 1.96 8.06
N PHE A 12 17.04 0.96 7.19
CA PHE A 12 16.79 1.09 5.75
C PHE A 12 15.31 1.08 5.40
N ASP A 13 14.45 0.60 6.29
CA ASP A 13 12.99 0.75 6.21
C ASP A 13 12.53 2.22 6.21
N ARG A 14 13.39 3.16 6.63
CA ARG A 14 13.14 4.60 6.46
C ARG A 14 13.38 5.10 5.04
N ASN A 15 14.05 4.30 4.20
CA ASN A 15 14.21 4.62 2.80
C ASN A 15 12.92 4.25 2.05
N ILE A 16 12.35 5.23 1.38
CA ILE A 16 11.10 5.11 0.65
C ILE A 16 11.06 4.00 -0.39
N TYR A 17 12.17 3.76 -1.09
CA TYR A 17 12.27 2.72 -2.11
C TYR A 17 12.32 1.33 -1.48
N VAL A 18 13.03 1.19 -0.36
CA VAL A 18 13.09 -0.07 0.40
C VAL A 18 11.74 -0.39 1.03
N ALA A 19 11.08 0.60 1.65
CA ALA A 19 9.74 0.45 2.21
C ALA A 19 8.72 0.05 1.13
N THR A 20 8.75 0.70 -0.03
CA THR A 20 7.88 0.36 -1.18
C THR A 20 8.13 -1.07 -1.66
N ALA A 21 9.39 -1.46 -1.86
CA ALA A 21 9.72 -2.81 -2.29
C ALA A 21 9.30 -3.89 -1.28
N ILE A 22 9.39 -3.60 0.02
CA ILE A 22 8.91 -4.48 1.07
C ILE A 22 7.38 -4.60 1.04
N ILE A 23 6.64 -3.50 0.87
CA ILE A 23 5.18 -3.50 0.73
C ILE A 23 4.78 -4.37 -0.46
N ASP A 24 5.38 -4.15 -1.63
CA ASP A 24 5.11 -4.94 -2.84
C ASP A 24 5.41 -6.42 -2.64
N THR A 25 6.53 -6.74 -1.97
CA THR A 25 6.91 -8.12 -1.68
C THR A 25 5.91 -8.79 -0.74
N TYR A 26 5.46 -8.08 0.30
CA TYR A 26 4.45 -8.59 1.21
C TYR A 26 3.08 -8.75 0.55
N ALA A 27 2.68 -7.79 -0.29
CA ALA A 27 1.45 -7.87 -1.08
C ALA A 27 1.47 -9.10 -2.00
N LYS A 28 2.55 -9.33 -2.75
CA LYS A 28 2.70 -10.51 -3.64
C LYS A 28 2.63 -11.84 -2.89
N LEU A 29 2.97 -11.86 -1.60
CA LEU A 29 2.89 -13.03 -0.75
C LEU A 29 1.58 -13.13 0.05
N GLY A 30 0.64 -12.21 -0.15
CA GLY A 30 -0.63 -12.15 0.60
C GLY A 30 -0.50 -11.69 2.05
N PHE A 31 0.67 -11.18 2.47
CA PHE A 31 0.91 -10.72 3.84
C PHE A 31 0.55 -9.24 4.02
N LEU A 32 -0.72 -8.87 3.76
CA LEU A 32 -1.18 -7.48 3.79
C LEU A 32 -0.99 -6.78 5.13
N HIS A 33 -1.20 -7.47 6.26
CA HIS A 33 -0.94 -6.90 7.58
C HIS A 33 0.54 -6.50 7.76
N GLY A 34 1.47 -7.28 7.17
CA GLY A 34 2.89 -6.94 7.16
C GLY A 34 3.15 -5.68 6.33
N ALA A 35 2.50 -5.56 5.16
CA ALA A 35 2.61 -4.40 4.29
C ALA A 35 2.08 -3.14 4.99
N GLN A 36 0.91 -3.23 5.62
CA GLN A 36 0.31 -2.15 6.40
C GLN A 36 1.21 -1.68 7.53
N ARG A 37 1.86 -2.61 8.25
CA ARG A 37 2.80 -2.25 9.32
C ARG A 37 3.98 -1.44 8.82
N VAL A 38 4.54 -1.77 7.65
CA VAL A 38 5.65 -1.03 7.04
C VAL A 38 5.21 0.37 6.63
N PHE A 39 4.02 0.45 6.03
CA PHE A 39 3.42 1.73 5.68
C PHE A 39 3.17 2.61 6.92
N ASP A 40 2.65 2.03 8.00
CA ASP A 40 2.35 2.79 9.21
C ASP A 40 3.61 3.25 9.95
N GLN A 41 4.71 2.48 9.87
CA GLN A 41 6.03 2.83 10.44
C GLN A 41 6.79 3.88 9.61
N SER A 42 6.39 4.10 8.34
CA SER A 42 7.02 5.10 7.48
C SER A 42 6.62 6.51 7.90
N ARG A 43 7.62 7.34 8.25
CA ARG A 43 7.41 8.75 8.68
C ARG A 43 6.94 9.65 7.53
N ASP A 44 7.63 9.57 6.40
CA ASP A 44 7.30 10.35 5.20
C ASP A 44 6.60 9.46 4.18
N ARG A 45 5.27 9.48 4.23
CA ARG A 45 4.42 8.74 3.29
C ARG A 45 4.28 9.54 2.01
N SER A 46 5.23 9.36 1.09
CA SER A 46 5.08 9.95 -0.24
C SER A 46 3.92 9.30 -1.01
N VAL A 47 3.54 9.94 -2.11
CA VAL A 47 2.62 9.40 -3.10
C VAL A 47 2.97 7.94 -3.46
N ILE A 48 4.24 7.62 -3.68
CA ILE A 48 4.68 6.26 -4.04
C ILE A 48 4.28 5.23 -2.96
N LEU A 49 4.47 5.55 -1.68
CA LEU A 49 4.11 4.64 -0.59
C LEU A 49 2.59 4.49 -0.44
N TRP A 50 1.84 5.58 -0.61
CA TRP A 50 0.37 5.55 -0.65
C TRP A 50 -0.13 4.67 -1.80
N THR A 51 0.36 4.91 -3.02
CA THR A 51 0.00 4.14 -4.21
C THR A 51 0.29 2.67 -4.02
N ALA A 52 1.45 2.32 -3.45
CA ALA A 52 1.85 0.93 -3.22
C ALA A 52 0.90 0.21 -2.24
N ILE A 53 0.57 0.83 -1.10
CA ILE A 53 -0.32 0.18 -0.13
C ILE A 53 -1.77 0.10 -0.63
N ILE A 54 -2.27 1.14 -1.32
CA ILE A 54 -3.60 1.13 -1.96
C ILE A 54 -3.67 0.01 -3.01
N SER A 55 -2.66 -0.07 -3.88
CA SER A 55 -2.57 -1.12 -4.90
C SER A 55 -2.49 -2.52 -4.29
N ALA A 56 -1.81 -2.68 -3.16
CA ALA A 56 -1.74 -3.95 -2.44
C ALA A 56 -3.13 -4.41 -2.00
N TYR A 57 -3.93 -3.55 -1.36
CA TYR A 57 -5.29 -3.93 -0.95
C TYR A 57 -6.22 -4.14 -2.15
N ALA A 58 -6.13 -3.28 -3.17
CA ALA A 58 -6.90 -3.42 -4.41
C ALA A 58 -6.67 -4.77 -5.11
N ALA A 59 -5.40 -5.19 -5.25
CA ALA A 59 -5.04 -6.44 -5.91
C ALA A 59 -5.52 -7.71 -5.16
N HIS A 60 -5.85 -7.58 -3.88
CA HIS A 60 -6.41 -8.66 -3.05
C HIS A 60 -7.92 -8.55 -2.85
N GLY A 61 -8.59 -7.67 -3.60
CA GLY A 61 -10.05 -7.54 -3.58
C GLY A 61 -10.61 -6.82 -2.36
N ASP A 62 -9.77 -6.22 -1.52
CA ASP A 62 -10.22 -5.45 -0.35
C ASP A 62 -10.45 -3.98 -0.74
N ALA A 63 -11.58 -3.75 -1.40
CA ALA A 63 -11.97 -2.43 -1.87
C ALA A 63 -12.18 -1.44 -0.72
N ASN A 64 -12.72 -1.88 0.42
CA ASN A 64 -12.96 -1.04 1.57
C ASN A 64 -11.65 -0.50 2.17
N ALA A 65 -10.65 -1.36 2.37
CA ALA A 65 -9.35 -0.92 2.86
C ALA A 65 -8.64 -0.03 1.84
N SER A 66 -8.73 -0.35 0.54
CA SER A 66 -8.17 0.47 -0.54
C SER A 66 -8.74 1.89 -0.55
N LEU A 67 -10.07 2.02 -0.51
CA LEU A 67 -10.76 3.31 -0.46
C LEU A 67 -10.47 4.07 0.83
N GLY A 68 -10.45 3.39 1.97
CA GLY A 68 -10.09 4.02 3.24
C GLY A 68 -8.65 4.56 3.26
N LEU A 69 -7.72 3.89 2.60
CA LEU A 69 -6.35 4.38 2.42
C LEU A 69 -6.28 5.56 1.46
N PHE A 70 -7.06 5.54 0.38
CA PHE A 70 -7.19 6.67 -0.54
C PHE A 70 -7.74 7.93 0.17
N ASP A 71 -8.79 7.79 0.98
CA ASP A 71 -9.32 8.89 1.77
C ASP A 71 -8.30 9.42 2.79
N ARG A 72 -7.54 8.52 3.43
CA ARG A 72 -6.45 8.93 4.33
C ARG A 72 -5.34 9.67 3.57
N MET A 73 -5.03 9.29 2.33
CA MET A 73 -4.06 9.98 1.48
C MET A 73 -4.52 11.42 1.20
N LEU A 74 -5.78 11.60 0.81
CA LEU A 74 -6.36 12.92 0.54
C LEU A 74 -6.38 13.80 1.78
N ASN A 75 -6.79 13.26 2.92
CA ASN A 75 -6.80 13.97 4.21
C ASN A 75 -5.39 14.32 4.70
N ASN A 76 -4.36 13.63 4.22
CA ASN A 76 -2.97 13.95 4.48
C ASN A 76 -2.43 15.07 3.56
N GLY A 77 -3.22 15.56 2.61
CA GLY A 77 -2.80 16.55 1.61
C GLY A 77 -1.90 15.97 0.51
N SER A 78 -1.81 14.64 0.42
CA SER A 78 -1.07 13.96 -0.63
C SER A 78 -1.93 13.85 -1.90
N LEU A 79 -1.40 14.32 -3.04
CA LEU A 79 -2.11 14.27 -4.31
C LEU A 79 -1.96 12.89 -4.97
N PRO A 80 -3.07 12.20 -5.28
CA PRO A 80 -3.04 10.93 -6.01
C PRO A 80 -2.45 11.09 -7.40
N ASP A 81 -1.76 10.05 -7.87
CA ASP A 81 -1.29 9.95 -9.25
C ASP A 81 -2.21 9.04 -10.10
N PRO A 82 -2.05 9.00 -11.44
CA PRO A 82 -2.88 8.14 -12.29
C PRO A 82 -2.86 6.65 -11.90
N VAL A 83 -1.74 6.17 -11.34
CA VAL A 83 -1.61 4.78 -10.86
C VAL A 83 -2.51 4.56 -9.65
N THR A 84 -2.56 5.52 -8.72
CA THR A 84 -3.45 5.50 -7.56
C THR A 84 -4.91 5.38 -7.99
N PHE A 85 -5.34 6.20 -8.94
CA PHE A 85 -6.72 6.15 -9.45
C PHE A 85 -7.02 4.81 -10.12
N THR A 86 -6.06 4.26 -10.88
CA THR A 86 -6.23 2.96 -11.54
C THR A 86 -6.40 1.85 -10.50
N ALA A 87 -5.63 1.87 -9.42
CA ALA A 87 -5.74 0.91 -8.33
C ALA A 87 -7.10 1.00 -7.60
N VAL A 88 -7.56 2.21 -7.29
CA VAL A 88 -8.87 2.42 -6.65
C VAL A 88 -10.01 1.95 -7.55
N LEU A 89 -9.99 2.32 -8.84
CA LEU A 89 -11.02 1.89 -9.80
C LEU A 89 -11.03 0.36 -9.96
N ALA A 90 -9.85 -0.28 -10.02
CA ALA A 90 -9.75 -1.73 -10.07
C ALA A 90 -10.35 -2.39 -8.82
N ALA A 91 -10.11 -1.80 -7.63
CA ALA A 91 -10.70 -2.27 -6.38
C ALA A 91 -12.24 -2.20 -6.43
N CYS A 92 -12.80 -1.06 -6.86
CA CYS A 92 -14.24 -0.86 -6.99
C CYS A 92 -14.87 -1.83 -8.01
N ALA A 93 -14.21 -2.07 -9.14
CA ALA A 93 -14.67 -3.03 -10.14
C ALA A 93 -14.70 -4.46 -9.57
N HIS A 94 -13.69 -4.83 -8.78
CA HIS A 94 -13.64 -6.14 -8.14
C HIS A 94 -14.72 -6.32 -7.07
N SER A 95 -15.02 -5.29 -6.27
CA SER A 95 -16.12 -5.33 -5.30
C SER A 95 -17.50 -5.32 -5.97
N GLY A 96 -17.67 -4.67 -7.11
CA GLY A 96 -18.94 -4.69 -7.86
C GLY A 96 -19.21 -6.04 -8.54
N ALA A 97 -18.17 -6.78 -8.91
CA ALA A 97 -18.29 -8.10 -9.53
C ALA A 97 -18.62 -9.24 -8.55
N VAL A 98 -18.56 -9.00 -7.23
CA VAL A 98 -18.97 -9.99 -6.20
C VAL A 98 -20.41 -9.79 -5.71
N ASP A 99 -21.07 -8.71 -6.13
CA ASP A 99 -22.48 -8.41 -5.82
C ASP A 99 -23.46 -8.86 -6.95
N GLU A 100 -23.01 -9.69 -7.89
CA GLU A 100 -23.82 -10.35 -8.93
C GLU A 100 -23.79 -11.88 -8.81
#